data_AF-A0A7C5RN56-F1
#
_entry.id   AF-A0A7C5RN56-F1
#
_cell.length_a   1.000
_cell.length_b   1.000
_cell.length_c   1.000
_cell.angle_alpha   90.00
_cell.angle_beta   90.00
_cell.angle_gamma   90.00
#
_symmetry.space_group_name_H-M   'P 1'
#
loop_
_entity.id
_entity.type
_entity.pdbx_description
1 polymer ?
#
loop_
_entity_poly.entity_id
_entity_poly.type
_entity_poly.pdbx_seq_one_letter_code
_entity_poly.pdbx_strand_id
1 'polypeptide(L)' 'MSVFKNIFFGLEMRKLPNRMMEERVREILRLVHMESFEKRMPSQLSGGQAERVEIACALAIDHIASNQERLHGSQ' A
#
# COMPACT_ATOMS: atom_id res chain seq x y z
N MET A 1 10.21 2.50 -10.62
CA MET A 1 9.57 1.56 -9.69
C MET A 1 8.16 1.27 -10.19
N SER A 2 7.63 0.05 -10.00
CA SER A 2 6.23 -0.29 -10.32
C SER A 2 5.26 0.33 -9.31
N VAL A 3 3.95 0.27 -9.57
CA VAL A 3 2.90 0.71 -8.64
C VAL A 3 3.07 0.07 -7.26
N PHE A 4 3.24 -1.25 -7.20
CA PHE A 4 3.47 -1.97 -5.94
C PHE A 4 4.68 -1.41 -5.19
N LYS A 5 5.81 -1.26 -5.89
CA LYS A 5 7.05 -0.76 -5.30
C LYS A 5 6.90 0.68 -4.81
N ASN A 6 6.15 1.52 -5.53
CA ASN A 6 5.90 2.91 -5.14
C ASN A 6 5.19 3.00 -3.79
N ILE A 7 4.11 2.22 -3.62
CA ILE A 7 3.35 2.17 -2.36
C ILE A 7 4.19 1.52 -1.25
N PHE A 8 4.89 0.41 -1.55
CA PHE A 8 5.72 -0.31 -0.60
C PHE A 8 6.83 0.57 -0.01
N PHE A 9 7.48 1.39 -0.84
CA PHE A 9 8.54 2.30 -0.39
C PHE A 9 8.04 3.32 0.64
N GLY A 10 6.79 3.80 0.49
CA GLY A 10 6.15 4.65 1.49
C GLY A 10 6.00 3.98 2.87
N LEU A 11 5.99 2.64 2.91
CA LEU A 11 5.90 1.86 4.14
C LEU A 11 7.26 1.49 4.74
N GLU A 12 8.34 1.44 3.95
CA GLU A 12 9.67 1.02 4.44
C GLU A 12 10.18 1.87 5.61
N MET A 13 9.80 3.16 5.66
CA MET A 13 10.16 4.05 6.78
C MET A 13 9.56 3.61 8.13
N ARG A 14 8.57 2.70 8.14
CA ARG A 14 7.85 2.25 9.33
C ARG A 14 8.50 1.05 10.04
N LYS A 15 9.61 0.50 9.52
CA LYS A 15 10.34 -0.64 10.12
C LYS A 15 9.46 -1.87 10.41
N LEU A 16 8.41 -2.09 9.64
CA LEU A 16 7.54 -3.27 9.75
C LEU A 16 8.18 -4.48 9.05
N PRO A 17 7.80 -5.71 9.43
CA PRO A 17 8.19 -6.90 8.68
C PRO A 17 7.72 -6.80 7.22
N ASN A 18 8.61 -7.14 6.27
CA ASN A 18 8.31 -7.07 4.82
C ASN A 18 6.97 -7.74 4.46
N ARG A 19 6.69 -8.92 5.01
CA ARG A 19 5.44 -9.65 4.77
C ARG A 19 4.19 -8.82 5.12
N MET A 20 4.21 -8.09 6.23
CA MET A 20 3.09 -7.24 6.64
C MET A 20 2.92 -6.05 5.71
N MET A 21 4.03 -5.45 5.27
CA MET A 21 4.01 -4.35 4.30
C MET A 21 3.45 -4.81 2.95
N GLU A 22 3.87 -5.98 2.46
CA GLU A 22 3.33 -6.53 1.20
C GLU A 22 1.83 -6.80 1.29
N GLU A 23 1.36 -7.39 2.40
CA GLU A 23 -0.06 -7.65 2.61
C GLU A 23 -0.86 -6.35 2.64
N ARG A 24 -0.32 -5.32 3.30
CA ARG A 24 -0.93 -3.99 3.35
C ARG A 24 -1.01 -3.34 1.97
N VAL A 25 0.06 -3.41 1.18
CA VAL A 25 0.04 -2.87 -0.20
C VAL A 25 -1.05 -3.56 -1.03
N ARG A 26 -1.18 -4.89 -0.94
CA ARG A 26 -2.23 -5.63 -1.66
C ARG A 26 -3.63 -5.26 -1.19
N GLU A 27 -3.83 -5.05 0.10
CA GLU A 27 -5.11 -4.59 0.66
C GLU A 27 -5.52 -3.23 0.10
N ILE A 28 -4.59 -2.27 0.10
CA ILE A 28 -4.86 -0.92 -0.38
C ILE A 28 -5.13 -0.90 -1.88
N LEU A 29 -4.36 -1.68 -2.65
CA LEU A 29 -4.62 -1.80 -4.08
C LEU A 29 -6.03 -2.32 -4.35
N ARG A 30 -6.55 -3.25 -3.54
CA ARG A 30 -7.97 -3.68 -3.63
C ARG A 30 -8.93 -2.56 -3.27
N LEU A 31 -8.66 -1.77 -2.23
CA LEU A 31 -9.50 -0.65 -1.80
C LEU A 31 -9.66 0.43 -2.88
N VAL A 32 -8.60 0.68 -3.66
CA VAL A 32 -8.63 1.65 -4.76
C VAL A 32 -8.89 1.01 -6.14
N HIS A 33 -9.28 -0.28 -6.19
CA HIS A 33 -9.54 -1.02 -7.44
C HIS A 33 -8.37 -1.01 -8.43
N MET A 34 -7.15 -1.23 -7.93
CA MET A 34 -5.88 -1.24 -8.68
C MET A 34 -5.08 -2.54 -8.51
N GLU A 35 -5.67 -3.61 -8.00
CA GLU A 35 -5.01 -4.90 -7.73
C GLU A 35 -4.35 -5.51 -8.98
N SER A 36 -4.97 -5.40 -10.16
CA SER A 36 -4.40 -5.89 -11.42
C SER A 36 -3.29 -5.01 -12.00
N PHE A 37 -2.99 -3.87 -11.35
CA PHE A 37 -2.04 -2.87 -11.82
C PHE A 37 -0.73 -2.88 -11.01
N GLU A 38 -0.59 -3.78 -10.03
CA GLU A 38 0.55 -3.83 -9.09
C GLU A 38 1.92 -3.84 -9.80
N LYS A 39 2.01 -4.49 -10.97
CA LYS A 39 3.25 -4.66 -11.75
C LYS A 39 3.47 -3.54 -12.77
N ARG A 40 2.47 -2.69 -13.02
CA ARG A 40 2.58 -1.62 -14.02
C ARG A 40 3.54 -0.53 -13.54
N MET A 41 4.16 0.12 -14.51
CA MET A 41 4.98 1.32 -14.32
C MET A 41 4.11 2.58 -14.42
N PRO A 42 4.51 3.71 -13.82
CA PRO A 42 3.75 4.96 -13.87
C PRO A 42 3.40 5.41 -15.30
N SER A 43 4.30 5.21 -16.26
CA SER A 43 4.07 5.52 -17.68
C SER A 43 3.01 4.65 -18.36
N GLN A 44 2.56 3.57 -17.73
CA GLN A 44 1.54 2.65 -18.24
C GLN A 44 0.16 2.90 -17.60
N LEU A 45 0.03 3.98 -16.83
CA LEU A 45 -1.20 4.39 -16.18
C LEU A 45 -1.82 5.57 -16.93
N SER A 46 -3.13 5.54 -17.07
CA SER A 46 -3.92 6.75 -17.39
C SER A 46 -3.87 7.75 -16.23
N GLY A 47 -4.22 9.02 -16.48
CA GLY A 47 -4.24 10.05 -15.43
C GLY A 47 -5.06 9.66 -14.20
N GLY A 48 -6.29 9.18 -14.39
CA GLY A 48 -7.14 8.73 -13.27
C GLY A 48 -6.62 7.46 -12.56
N GLN A 49 -5.83 6.62 -13.24
CA GLN A 49 -5.14 5.50 -12.57
C GLN A 49 -3.96 6.00 -11.74
N ALA A 50 -3.21 7.00 -12.22
CA ALA A 50 -2.13 7.61 -11.46
C ALA A 50 -2.63 8.29 -10.19
N GLU A 51 -3.74 9.05 -10.29
CA GLU A 51 -4.40 9.68 -9.14
C GLU A 51 -4.81 8.64 -8.09
N ARG A 52 -5.38 7.49 -8.50
CA ARG A 52 -5.71 6.39 -7.57
C ARG A 52 -4.47 5.80 -6.88
N VAL A 53 -3.32 5.77 -7.56
CA VAL A 53 -2.05 5.34 -6.94
C VAL A 53 -1.56 6.35 -5.91
N GLU A 54 -1.72 7.65 -6.15
CA GLU A 54 -1.39 8.69 -5.16
C GLU A 54 -2.24 8.56 -3.90
N ILE A 55 -3.56 8.35 -4.06
CA ILE A 55 -4.48 8.08 -2.95
C ILE A 55 -4.06 6.81 -2.20
N ALA A 56 -3.71 5.74 -2.91
CA ALA A 56 -3.23 4.50 -2.31
C ALA A 56 -1.98 4.73 -1.45
N CYS A 57 -1.01 5.53 -1.91
CA CYS A 57 0.18 5.87 -1.14
C CYS A 57 -0.17 6.62 0.15
N ALA A 58 -1.11 7.57 0.11
CA ALA A 58 -1.56 8.29 1.30
C ALA A 58 -2.23 7.34 2.31
N LEU A 59 -3.14 6.47 1.85
CA LEU A 59 -3.84 5.47 2.68
C LEU A 59 -2.90 4.42 3.30
N ALA A 60 -1.78 4.15 2.64
CA ALA A 60 -0.77 3.21 3.13
C ALA A 60 -0.09 3.72 4.38
N ILE A 61 0.19 5.02 4.43
CA ILE A 61 0.91 5.65 5.51
C ILE A 61 0.00 5.91 6.72
N ASP A 62 -1.27 6.24 6.48
CA ASP A 62 -2.23 6.67 7.52
C ASP A 62 -2.74 5.49 8.39
N HIS A 63 -3.21 4.42 7.77
CA HIS A 63 -3.91 3.32 8.46
C HIS A 63 -3.03 2.29 9.16
N ILE A 64 -1.71 2.49 9.25
CA ILE A 64 -0.83 1.58 10.01
C ILE A 64 -1.08 1.69 11.52
N ALA A 65 -1.54 2.84 11.99
CA ALA A 65 -1.77 3.08 13.42
C ALA A 65 -2.90 2.21 14.01
N SER A 66 -3.86 1.77 13.21
CA SER A 66 -5.11 1.17 13.69
C SER A 66 -5.02 -0.33 14.00
N ASN A 67 -4.02 -1.04 13.47
CA ASN A 67 -3.94 -2.51 13.57
C ASN A 67 -2.89 -3.02 14.57
N GLN A 68 -2.09 -2.12 15.18
CA GLN A 68 -1.08 -2.47 16.19
C GLN A 68 -1.70 -2.84 17.55
N GLU A 69 -2.93 -2.38 17.85
CA GLU A 69 -3.58 -2.62 19.14
C GLU A 69 -4.20 -4.02 19.27
N ARG A 70 -4.46 -4.74 18.16
CA ARG A 70 -5.14 -6.06 18.22
C ARG A 70 -4.18 -7.23 18.47
N LEU A 71 -2.86 -7.03 18.39
CA LEU A 71 -1.85 -8.09 18.55
C LEU A 71 -1.32 -8.23 19.99
N HIS A 72 -1.71 -7.35 20.93
CA HIS A 72 -1.27 -7.41 22.33
C HIS A 72 -2.40 -7.73 23.33
N GLY A 73 -3.58 -8.16 22.87
CA GLY A 73 -4.77 -8.38 23.70
C GLY A 73 -5.15 -9.84 23.94
N SER A 74 -4.20 -10.75 24.04
CA SER A 74 -4.47 -12.15 24.42
C SER A 74 -3.28 -12.77 25.15
N GLN A 75 -3.04 -12.29 26.37
CA GLN A 75 -2.67 -13.12 27.54
C GLN A 75 -3.24 -12.47 28.80
#